data_AF-A0A7S2SCH4-F1
#
_entry.id   AF-A0A7S2SCH4-F1
#
_cell.length_a   1.000
_cell.length_b   1.000
_cell.length_c   1.000
_cell.angle_alpha   90.00
_cell.angle_beta   90.00
_cell.angle_gamma   90.00
#
_symmetry.space_group_name_H-M   'P 1'
#
loop_
_entity.id
_entity.type
_entity.pdbx_description
1 polymer ?
#
loop_
_entity_poly.entity_id
_entity_poly.type
_entity_poly.pdbx_seq_one_letter_code
_entity_poly.pdbx_strand_id
1 'polypeptide(L)'
;LIVCFRGGAFSAVLNLTLCLFGVTTLFVVLNYIFASQIDSSLSTVDIPMLLVGYGFGASFVALFMQLGGGIYTKAADVGADLVGKIEQNIPEDDPRNPAVIADLVGDMVGDCAGSS
;
A
#
# COMPACT_ATOMS: atom_id res chain seq x y z
N LEU A 1 1.69 -5.33 -22.94
CA LEU A 1 0.30 -4.93 -22.63
C LEU A 1 -0.48 -5.99 -21.84
N ILE A 2 -0.78 -7.17 -22.42
CA ILE A 2 -1.61 -8.20 -21.75
C ILE A 2 -0.98 -8.68 -20.43
N VAL A 3 0.35 -8.85 -20.37
CA VAL A 3 1.07 -9.24 -19.15
C VAL A 3 0.98 -8.14 -18.08
N CYS A 4 1.22 -6.88 -18.44
CA CYS A 4 1.12 -5.72 -17.53
C CYS A 4 -0.30 -5.56 -16.97
N PHE A 5 -1.32 -5.69 -17.82
CA PHE A 5 -2.72 -5.61 -17.41
C PHE A 5 -3.11 -6.73 -16.43
N ARG A 6 -2.68 -7.97 -16.70
CA ARG A 6 -2.93 -9.11 -15.82
C ARG A 6 -2.22 -8.98 -14.47
N GLY A 7 -1.01 -8.44 -14.44
CA GLY A 7 -0.28 -8.18 -13.19
C GLY A 7 -1.00 -7.18 -12.29
N GLY A 8 -1.39 -6.02 -12.84
CA GLY A 8 -2.16 -5.02 -12.10
C GLY A 8 -3.53 -5.52 -11.64
N ALA A 9 -4.25 -6.23 -12.51
CA ALA A 9 -5.55 -6.80 -12.16
C ALA A 9 -5.46 -7.84 -11.02
N PHE A 10 -4.39 -8.65 -10.99
CA PHE A 10 -4.19 -9.62 -9.91
C PHE A 10 -3.94 -8.94 -8.56
N SER A 11 -3.09 -7.91 -8.52
CA SER A 11 -2.86 -7.13 -7.29
C SER A 11 -4.16 -6.51 -6.75
N ALA A 12 -4.96 -5.90 -7.63
CA ALA A 12 -6.22 -5.28 -7.25
C ALA A 12 -7.24 -6.28 -6.67
N VAL A 13 -7.42 -7.44 -7.33
CA VAL A 13 -8.34 -8.48 -6.85
C VAL A 13 -7.87 -9.05 -5.51
N LEU A 14 -6.56 -9.27 -5.33
CA LEU A 14 -6.01 -9.76 -4.07
C LEU A 14 -6.25 -8.76 -2.93
N ASN A 15 -5.95 -7.48 -3.14
CA ASN A 15 -6.14 -6.44 -2.13
C ASN A 15 -7.62 -6.31 -1.72
N LEU A 16 -8.54 -6.26 -2.71
CA LEU A 16 -9.98 -6.18 -2.45
C LEU A 16 -10.48 -7.38 -1.66
N THR A 17 -10.04 -8.59 -2.03
CA THR A 17 -10.43 -9.83 -1.35
C THR A 17 -9.94 -9.85 0.09
N LEU A 18 -8.69 -9.45 0.32
CA LEU A 18 -8.09 -9.41 1.66
C LEU A 18 -8.76 -8.39 2.56
N CYS A 19 -9.08 -7.21 2.02
CA CYS A 19 -9.80 -6.15 2.74
C CYS A 19 -11.21 -6.62 3.17
N LEU A 20 -11.97 -7.19 2.23
CA LEU A 20 -13.34 -7.66 2.50
C LEU A 20 -13.34 -8.82 3.51
N PHE A 21 -12.37 -9.74 3.36
CA PHE A 21 -12.19 -10.85 4.29
C PHE A 21 -11.79 -10.38 5.69
N GLY A 22 -10.89 -9.41 5.80
CA GLY A 22 -10.46 -8.82 7.07
C GLY A 22 -11.61 -8.15 7.82
N VAL A 23 -12.38 -7.29 7.14
CA VAL A 23 -13.53 -6.60 7.74
C VAL A 23 -14.62 -7.59 8.17
N THR A 24 -14.92 -8.58 7.32
CA THR A 24 -15.94 -9.59 7.62
C THR A 24 -15.53 -10.48 8.78
N THR A 25 -14.27 -10.92 8.82
CA THR A 25 -13.73 -11.73 9.92
C THR A 25 -13.77 -10.96 11.23
N LEU A 26 -13.36 -9.69 11.22
CA LEU A 26 -13.37 -8.84 12.41
C LEU A 26 -14.81 -8.64 12.93
N PHE A 27 -15.77 -8.38 12.03
CA PHE A 27 -17.18 -8.27 12.40
C PHE A 27 -17.74 -9.55 13.03
N VAL A 28 -17.44 -10.72 12.47
CA VAL A 28 -17.89 -12.02 13.02
C VAL A 28 -17.25 -12.30 14.37
N VAL A 29 -15.95 -12.06 14.53
CA VAL A 29 -15.22 -12.28 15.79
C VAL A 29 -15.76 -11.36 16.89
N LEU A 30 -15.97 -10.07 16.60
CA LEU A 30 -16.59 -9.15 17.56
C LEU A 30 -17.99 -9.60 17.95
N ASN A 31 -18.83 -10.00 16.99
CA ASN A 31 -20.16 -10.53 17.31
C ASN A 31 -20.07 -11.77 18.22
N TYR A 32 -19.13 -12.70 17.97
CA TYR A 32 -18.98 -13.91 18.77
C TYR A 32 -18.49 -13.64 20.20
N ILE A 33 -17.50 -12.75 20.36
CA ILE A 33 -16.96 -12.38 21.67
C ILE A 33 -18.01 -11.62 22.49
N PHE A 34 -18.68 -10.63 21.89
CA PHE A 34 -19.68 -9.82 22.59
C PHE A 34 -21.01 -10.57 22.82
N ALA A 35 -21.37 -11.55 22.00
CA ALA A 35 -22.52 -12.44 22.26
C ALA A 35 -22.31 -13.34 23.50
N SER A 36 -21.05 -13.57 23.92
CA SER A 36 -20.73 -14.41 25.08
C SER A 36 -20.69 -13.65 26.42
N GLN A 37 -20.64 -12.31 26.39
CA GLN A 37 -20.71 -11.47 27.58
C GLN A 37 -22.12 -10.86 27.73
N ILE A 38 -22.88 -11.49 28.61
CA ILE A 38 -24.14 -11.09 29.24
C ILE A 38 -24.32 -9.56 29.28
N ASP A 39 -25.16 -8.99 28.42
CA ASP A 39 -26.48 -8.47 28.80
C ASP A 39 -27.18 -7.83 27.58
N SER A 40 -28.50 -7.83 27.64
CA SER A 40 -29.44 -7.54 26.55
C SER A 40 -29.51 -6.05 26.17
N SER A 41 -28.38 -5.37 25.93
CA SER A 41 -28.36 -3.92 25.65
C SER A 41 -27.11 -3.34 24.99
N LEU A 42 -26.09 -4.13 24.61
CA LEU A 42 -24.99 -3.60 23.79
C LEU A 42 -25.50 -3.36 22.37
N SER A 43 -25.93 -2.12 22.18
CA SER A 43 -26.50 -1.53 21.01
C SER A 43 -25.67 -1.86 19.77
N THR A 44 -26.36 -2.13 18.66
CA THR A 44 -25.80 -2.27 17.31
C THR A 44 -24.93 -1.08 16.85
N VAL A 45 -24.78 -0.06 17.69
CA VAL A 45 -24.03 1.18 17.52
C VAL A 45 -22.57 1.08 17.97
N ASP A 46 -22.21 0.20 18.90
CA ASP A 46 -20.83 0.12 19.43
C ASP A 46 -19.88 -0.68 18.52
N ILE A 47 -20.41 -1.67 17.80
CA ILE A 47 -19.65 -2.48 16.83
C ILE A 47 -19.06 -1.61 15.69
N PRO A 48 -19.83 -0.68 15.07
CA PRO A 48 -19.27 0.30 14.14
C PRO A 48 -18.13 1.14 14.72
N MET A 49 -18.22 1.54 15.99
CA MET A 49 -17.21 2.39 16.63
C MET A 49 -15.87 1.67 16.80
N LEU A 50 -15.88 0.37 17.09
CA LEU A 50 -14.68 -0.47 17.08
C LEU A 50 -14.09 -0.64 15.66
N LEU A 51 -14.95 -0.71 14.64
CA LEU A 51 -14.53 -0.79 13.24
C LEU A 51 -13.82 0.50 12.75
N VAL A 52 -14.18 1.66 13.31
CA VAL A 52 -13.50 2.94 13.00
C VAL A 52 -12.01 2.86 13.35
N GLY A 53 -11.65 2.19 14.45
CA GLY A 53 -10.25 1.97 14.82
C GLY A 53 -9.47 1.14 13.80
N TYR A 54 -10.11 0.14 13.19
CA TYR A 54 -9.52 -0.66 12.11
C TYR A 54 -9.27 0.20 10.85
N GLY A 55 -10.26 1.01 10.44
CA GLY A 55 -10.11 1.93 9.31
C GLY A 55 -9.03 3.00 9.55
N PHE A 56 -8.94 3.52 10.77
CA PHE A 56 -7.90 4.46 11.18
C PHE A 56 -6.50 3.84 11.09
N GLY A 57 -6.32 2.62 11.63
CA GLY A 57 -5.05 1.90 11.55
C GLY A 57 -4.61 1.61 10.12
N ALA A 58 -5.55 1.16 9.27
CA ALA A 58 -5.28 0.94 7.85
C ALA A 58 -4.83 2.22 7.14
N SER A 59 -5.50 3.35 7.40
CA SER A 59 -5.17 4.66 6.83
C SER A 59 -3.80 5.17 7.29
N PHE A 60 -3.44 4.91 8.56
CA PHE A 60 -2.15 5.29 9.11
C PHE A 60 -1.00 4.52 8.44
N VAL A 61 -1.15 3.20 8.26
CA VAL A 61 -0.14 2.39 7.55
C VAL A 61 -0.01 2.83 6.09
N ALA A 62 -1.13 3.08 5.40
CA ALA A 62 -1.13 3.57 4.03
C ALA A 62 -0.39 4.90 3.88
N LEU A 63 -0.59 5.82 4.82
CA LEU A 63 0.10 7.11 4.84
C LEU A 63 1.63 6.94 4.92
N PHE A 64 2.13 6.05 5.78
CA PHE A 64 3.58 5.80 5.88
C PHE A 64 4.15 5.08 4.66
N MET A 65 3.41 4.13 4.08
CA MET A 65 3.84 3.47 2.84
C MET A 65 3.93 4.46 1.68
N GLN A 66 2.94 5.34 1.52
CA GLN A 66 2.90 6.31 0.43
C GLN A 66 3.95 7.41 0.61
N LEU A 67 4.14 7.93 1.82
CA LEU A 67 5.19 8.92 2.09
C LEU A 67 6.59 8.30 1.97
N GLY A 68 6.81 7.12 2.56
CA GLY A 68 8.10 6.44 2.53
C GLY A 68 8.51 6.03 1.11
N GLY A 69 7.60 5.39 0.38
CA GLY A 69 7.81 5.00 -1.01
C GLY A 69 7.95 6.19 -1.95
N GLY A 70 7.12 7.24 -1.77
CA GLY A 70 7.17 8.44 -2.60
C GLY A 70 8.47 9.23 -2.44
N ILE A 71 8.96 9.39 -1.21
CA ILE A 71 10.25 10.06 -0.96
C ILE A 71 11.39 9.26 -1.56
N TYR A 72 11.41 7.93 -1.36
CA TYR A 72 12.48 7.07 -1.87
C TYR A 72 12.54 7.10 -3.41
N THR A 73 11.39 6.92 -4.07
CA THR A 73 11.30 6.92 -5.54
C THR A 73 11.69 8.27 -6.11
N LYS A 74 11.15 9.38 -5.59
CA LYS A 74 11.46 10.70 -6.14
C LYS A 74 12.89 11.15 -5.87
N ALA A 75 13.49 10.74 -4.76
CA ALA A 75 14.90 11.02 -4.50
C ALA A 75 15.83 10.22 -5.43
N ALA A 76 15.48 8.96 -5.73
CA ALA A 76 16.22 8.11 -6.64
C ALA A 76 16.13 8.59 -8.09
N ASP A 77 14.92 8.84 -8.57
CA ASP A 77 14.57 9.35 -9.91
C ASP A 77 15.32 10.66 -10.20
N VAL A 78 15.18 11.68 -9.33
CA VAL A 78 15.86 12.97 -9.50
C VAL A 78 17.39 12.84 -9.44
N GLY A 79 17.93 11.96 -8.59
CA GLY A 79 19.36 11.73 -8.48
C GLY A 79 19.94 11.02 -9.72
N ALA A 80 19.24 10.01 -10.24
CA ALA A 80 19.63 9.25 -11.42
C ALA A 80 19.59 10.13 -12.68
N ASP A 81 18.54 10.95 -12.81
CA ASP A 81 18.33 11.83 -13.95
C ASP A 81 19.31 12.99 -14.02
N LEU A 82 19.53 13.69 -12.91
CA LEU A 82 20.47 14.82 -12.87
C LEU A 82 21.89 14.38 -13.21
N VAL A 83 22.38 13.31 -12.60
CA VAL A 83 23.77 12.86 -12.80
C VAL A 83 23.94 12.15 -14.15
N GLY A 84 22.96 11.33 -14.55
CA GLY A 84 23.02 10.60 -15.82
C GLY A 84 22.84 11.50 -17.04
N LYS A 85 21.71 12.21 -17.12
CA LYS A 85 21.32 12.98 -18.31
C LYS A 85 22.09 14.30 -18.40
N ILE A 86 22.27 15.03 -17.29
CA ILE A 86 22.82 16.40 -17.32
C ILE A 86 24.36 16.41 -17.21
N GLU A 87 24.94 15.63 -16.30
CA GLU A 87 26.41 15.68 -16.09
C GLU A 87 27.18 14.76 -17.04
N GLN A 88 26.70 13.53 -17.26
CA GLN A 88 27.41 12.51 -18.01
C GLN A 88 26.93 12.33 -19.45
N ASN A 89 25.81 12.97 -19.85
CA ASN A 89 25.17 12.80 -21.16
C ASN A 89 24.95 11.32 -21.55
N ILE A 90 24.73 10.46 -20.56
CA ILE A 90 24.40 9.05 -20.79
C ILE A 90 22.88 8.91 -20.93
N PRO A 91 22.41 7.96 -21.74
CA PRO A 91 20.99 7.69 -21.88
C PRO A 91 20.37 7.31 -20.52
N GLU A 92 19.07 7.56 -20.40
CA GLU A 92 18.24 7.12 -19.29
C GLU A 92 18.31 5.60 -19.11
N ASP A 93 18.29 5.13 -17.86
CA ASP A 93 18.44 3.71 -17.50
C ASP A 93 19.73 3.02 -17.98
N ASP A 94 20.82 3.77 -18.20
CA ASP A 94 22.08 3.16 -18.60
C ASP A 94 22.66 2.30 -17.45
N PRO A 95 23.05 1.04 -17.71
CA PRO A 95 23.61 0.15 -16.69
C PRO A 95 24.92 0.64 -16.06
N ARG A 96 25.55 1.67 -16.64
CA ARG A 96 26.73 2.35 -16.08
C ARG A 96 26.37 3.32 -14.96
N ASN A 97 25.11 3.70 -14.81
CA ASN A 97 24.64 4.54 -13.72
C ASN A 97 24.18 3.67 -12.52
N PRO A 98 24.90 3.68 -11.38
CA PRO A 98 24.53 2.88 -10.21
C PRO A 98 23.20 3.31 -9.58
N ALA A 99 22.71 4.52 -9.87
CA ALA A 99 21.44 5.04 -9.34
C ALA A 99 20.21 4.39 -9.99
N VAL A 100 20.34 3.76 -11.16
CA VAL A 100 19.22 3.11 -11.88
C VAL A 100 18.63 1.94 -11.10
N ILE A 101 19.43 1.22 -10.30
CA ILE A 101 18.89 0.16 -9.43
C ILE A 101 18.01 0.76 -8.32
N ALA A 102 18.39 1.91 -7.77
CA ALA A 102 17.60 2.58 -6.74
C ALA A 102 16.29 3.15 -7.33
N ASP A 103 16.31 3.59 -8.58
CA ASP A 103 15.14 4.09 -9.30
C ASP A 103 14.13 2.98 -9.58
N LEU A 104 14.59 1.86 -10.17
CA LEU A 104 13.75 0.68 -10.43
C LEU A 104 13.20 0.02 -9.15
N VAL A 105 13.96 0.05 -8.05
CA VAL A 105 13.47 -0.38 -6.74
C VAL A 105 12.45 0.62 -6.19
N GLY A 106 12.68 1.91 -6.42
CA GLY A 106 11.75 2.98 -6.11
C GLY A 106 10.40 2.76 -6.78
N ASP A 107 10.35 2.55 -8.09
CA ASP A 107 9.11 2.30 -8.82
C ASP A 107 8.29 1.13 -8.25
N MET A 108 8.96 0.06 -7.81
CA MET A 108 8.27 -1.07 -7.17
C MET A 108 7.72 -0.71 -5.77
N VAL A 109 8.43 0.11 -5.01
CA VAL A 109 8.05 0.46 -3.63
C VAL A 109 7.04 1.61 -3.58
N GLY A 110 7.27 2.68 -4.35
CA GLY A 110 6.40 3.85 -4.43
C GLY A 110 5.14 3.56 -5.24
N ASP A 111 5.31 3.16 -6.49
CA ASP A 111 4.19 3.15 -7.44
C ASP A 111 3.34 1.88 -7.30
N CYS A 112 3.93 0.73 -6.96
CA CYS A 112 3.17 -0.50 -6.75
C CYS A 112 2.72 -0.69 -5.29
N ALA A 113 3.62 -0.63 -4.31
CA ALA A 113 3.25 -0.91 -2.91
C ALA A 113 2.56 0.28 -2.21
N GLY A 114 2.94 1.52 -2.53
CA GLY A 114 2.37 2.73 -1.93
C GLY A 114 1.00 3.16 -2.50
N SER A 115 0.60 2.61 -3.65
CA SER A 115 -0.68 2.92 -4.32
C SER A 115 -1.77 1.85 -4.13
N SER A 116 -1.48 0.80 -3.35
CA SER A 116 -2.39 -0.33 -3.07
C SER A 116 -3.31 -0.06 -1.88
#